data_AF-A0A937WD30-F1
#
_entry.id   AF-A0A937WD30-F1
#
_cell.length_a   1.000
_cell.length_b   1.000
_cell.length_c   1.000
_cell.angle_alpha   90.00
_cell.angle_beta   90.00
_cell.angle_gamma   90.00
#
_symmetry.space_group_name_H-M   'P 1'
#
loop_
_entity.id
_entity.type
_entity.pdbx_description
1 polymer ?
#
loop_
_entity_poly.entity_id
_entity_poly.type
_entity_poly.pdbx_seq_one_letter_code
_entity_poly.pdbx_strand_id
1 'polypeptide(L)' 'MPFIFDIDEIRRRVQAGQYELKLHAQKRMALRKITIAEVESVILTGEIVEEYGDDLYASS' A
#
# COMPACT_ATOMS: atom_id res chain seq x y z
N MET A 1 -18.17 -15.87 -6.48
CA MET A 1 -18.35 -14.88 -5.40
C MET A 1 -17.14 -13.97 -5.40
N PRO A 2 -17.28 -12.64 -5.53
CA PRO A 2 -16.13 -11.77 -5.35
C PRO A 2 -15.82 -11.69 -3.84
N PHE A 3 -14.58 -12.01 -3.48
CA PHE A 3 -14.06 -11.69 -2.15
C PHE A 3 -13.83 -10.17 -2.11
N ILE A 4 -14.86 -9.42 -1.72
CA ILE A 4 -14.69 -8.01 -1.36
C ILE A 4 -14.22 -8.04 0.09
N PHE A 5 -12.92 -7.89 0.30
CA PHE A 5 -12.40 -7.63 1.64
C PHE A 5 -12.80 -6.22 2.04
N ASP A 6 -13.40 -6.07 3.22
CA ASP A 6 -13.51 -4.76 3.84
C ASP A 6 -12.14 -4.29 4.35
N ILE A 7 -12.05 -3.01 4.72
CA ILE A 7 -10.80 -2.43 5.19
C ILE A 7 -10.29 -3.09 6.48
N ASP A 8 -11.18 -3.60 7.33
CA ASP A 8 -10.81 -4.21 8.61
C ASP A 8 -10.17 -5.59 8.40
N GLU A 9 -10.68 -6.38 7.45
CA GLU A 9 -10.08 -7.65 7.06
C GLU A 9 -8.72 -7.45 6.36
N ILE A 10 -8.58 -6.39 5.55
CA ILE A 10 -7.28 -6.02 4.96
C ILE A 10 -6.27 -5.71 6.07
N ARG A 11 -6.64 -4.85 7.03
CA ARG A 11 -5.78 -4.50 8.18
C ARG A 11 -5.40 -5.72 9.00
N ARG A 12 -6.36 -6.61 9.29
CA ARG A 12 -6.10 -7.85 10.03
C ARG A 12 -5.06 -8.73 9.33
N ARG A 13 -5.18 -8.89 8.02
CA ARG A 13 -4.23 -9.68 7.22
C ARG A 13 -2.84 -9.06 7.18
N VAL A 14 -2.76 -7.73 7.05
CA VAL A 14 -1.49 -7.00 7.09
C VAL A 14 -0.80 -7.19 8.44
N GLN A 15 -1.53 -7.03 9.56
CA GLN A 15 -0.97 -7.29 10.90
C GLN A 15 -0.51 -8.74 11.09
N ALA A 16 -1.19 -9.69 10.46
CA ALA A 16 -0.83 -11.11 10.51
C ALA A 16 0.27 -11.51 9.50
N GLY A 17 0.81 -10.58 8.70
CA GLY A 17 1.78 -10.88 7.63
C GLY A 17 1.19 -11.74 6.50
N GLN A 18 -0.14 -11.77 6.35
CA GLN A 18 -0.86 -12.58 5.36
C GLN A 18 -1.02 -11.86 4.03
N TYR A 19 0.10 -11.44 3.44
CA TYR A 19 0.13 -10.81 2.13
C TYR A 19 1.44 -11.12 1.41
N GLU A 20 1.44 -10.93 0.10
CA GLU A 20 2.65 -11.05 -0.72
C GLU A 20 2.81 -9.82 -1.60
N LEU A 21 4.07 -9.45 -1.86
CA LEU A 21 4.39 -8.37 -2.77
C LEU A 21 4.87 -8.93 -4.10
N LYS A 22 4.26 -8.45 -5.19
CA LYS A 22 4.76 -8.72 -6.53
C LYS A 22 6.11 -8.02 -6.74
N LEU A 23 7.00 -8.63 -7.51
CA LEU A 23 8.32 -8.09 -7.82
C LEU A 23 8.28 -6.65 -8.37
N HIS A 24 7.31 -6.33 -9.24
CA HIS A 24 7.18 -4.97 -9.78
C HIS A 24 6.77 -3.95 -8.72
N ALA A 25 6.01 -4.36 -7.70
CA ALA A 25 5.64 -3.49 -6.59
C ALA A 25 6.87 -3.18 -5.74
N GLN A 26 7.67 -4.20 -5.40
CA GLN A 26 8.94 -4.05 -4.70
C GLN A 26 9.91 -3.10 -5.45
N LYS A 27 10.04 -3.25 -6.78
CA LYS A 27 10.86 -2.35 -7.60
C LYS A 27 10.39 -0.89 -7.54
N ARG A 28 9.07 -0.64 -7.63
CA ARG A 28 8.51 0.71 -7.52
C ARG A 28 8.73 1.33 -6.15
N MET A 29 8.54 0.53 -5.09
CA MET A 29 8.80 0.95 -3.71
C MET A 29 10.27 1.37 -3.55
N ALA A 30 11.22 0.56 -4.04
CA ALA A 30 12.64 0.89 -3.98
C ALA A 30 12.99 2.19 -4.73
N LEU A 31 12.43 2.42 -5.92
CA LEU A 31 12.65 3.65 -6.69
C LEU A 31 12.16 4.90 -5.96
N ARG A 32 11.05 4.78 -5.21
CA ARG A 32 10.45 5.88 -4.45
C ARG A 32 10.95 5.96 -3.00
N LYS A 33 11.91 5.10 -2.62
CA LYS A 33 12.41 4.97 -1.24
C LYS A 33 11.32 4.68 -0.20
N ILE A 34 10.27 3.98 -0.62
CA ILE A 34 9.17 3.55 0.26
C ILE A 34 9.51 2.18 0.83
N THR A 35 9.45 2.05 2.15
CA THR A 35 9.65 0.79 2.87
C THR A 35 8.33 0.03 3.04
N ILE A 36 8.42 -1.28 3.29
CA ILE A 36 7.22 -2.06 3.59
C ILE A 36 6.58 -1.64 4.92
N ALA A 37 7.38 -1.25 5.90
CA ALA A 37 6.89 -0.76 7.18
C ALA A 37 6.03 0.51 7.03
N GLU A 38 6.42 1.43 6.13
CA GLU A 38 5.61 2.62 5.82
C GLU A 38 4.29 2.25 5.16
N VAL A 39 4.30 1.30 4.21
CA VAL A 39 3.07 0.80 3.58
C VAL A 39 2.13 0.15 4.60
N GLU A 40 2.67 -0.71 5.47
CA GLU A 40 1.89 -1.32 6.54
C GLU A 40 1.31 -0.25 7.46
N SER A 41 2.11 0.72 7.91
CA SER A 41 1.67 1.81 8.77
C SER A 41 0.49 2.56 8.17
N VAL A 42 0.58 2.96 6.90
CA VAL A 42 -0.49 3.69 6.20
C VAL A 42 -1.77 2.86 6.11
N ILE A 43 -1.68 1.56 5.83
CA ILE A 43 -2.86 0.68 5.77
C ILE A 43 -3.53 0.59 7.15
N LEU A 44 -2.73 0.55 8.22
CA LEU A 44 -3.23 0.43 9.59
C LEU A 44 -3.81 1.73 10.13
N THR A 45 -3.13 2.87 9.94
CA THR A 45 -3.52 4.15 10.53
C THR A 45 -4.43 4.98 9.62
N GLY A 46 -4.31 4.81 8.30
CA GLY A 46 -4.98 5.68 7.31
C GLY A 46 -4.33 7.06 7.18
N GLU A 47 -3.12 7.24 7.72
CA GLU A 47 -2.41 8.53 7.65
C GLU A 47 -1.79 8.75 6.27
N ILE A 48 -1.89 9.98 5.77
CA ILE A 48 -1.23 10.39 4.53
C ILE A 48 0.25 10.65 4.84
N VAL A 49 1.14 9.84 4.25
CA VAL A 49 2.59 9.97 4.41
C VAL A 49 3.23 10.92 3.39
N GLU A 50 2.57 11.16 2.26
CA GLU A 50 3.07 12.05 1.21
C GLU A 50 1.92 12.64 0.39
N GLU A 51 1.87 13.96 0.28
CA GLU A 51 0.88 14.68 -0.53
C GLU A 51 1.58 15.20 -1.78
N TYR A 52 1.37 14.50 -2.91
CA TYR A 52 1.84 14.96 -4.21
C TYR A 52 0.86 15.99 -4.75
N GLY A 53 1.19 17.27 -4.60
CA GLY A 53 0.47 18.35 -5.27
C GLY A 53 0.62 18.24 -6.79
N ASP A 54 -0.50 18.21 -7.50
CA ASP A 54 -0.62 18.04 -8.97
C ASP A 54 0.27 16.92 -9.55
N ASP A 55 -0.03 15.65 -9.22
CA ASP A 55 0.66 14.53 -9.85
C ASP A 55 0.24 14.39 -11.33
N LEU A 56 1.16 14.72 -12.25
CA LEU A 56 1.02 14.70 -13.72
C LEU A 56 0.79 13.29 -14.31
N TYR A 57 0.61 12.27 -13.49
CA TYR A 57 0.33 10.89 -13.90
C TYR A 57 -1.18 10.55 -13.97
N ALA A 58 -2.05 11.55 -14.06
CA ALA A 58 -3.49 11.36 -14.27
C ALA A 58 -3.87 10.75 -15.65
N SER A 59 -2.92 10.40 -16.52
CA SER A 59 -3.25 9.69 -17.77
C SER A 59 -2.09 8.86 -18.32
N SER A 60 -2.24 7.53 -18.31
CA SER A 60 -1.72 6.60 -19.33
C SER A 60 -2.51 5.30 -19.28
#